data_AF-A0A395JNC8-F1
#
_entry.id   AF-A0A395JNC8-F1
#
_cell.length_a   1.000
_cell.length_b   1.000
_cell.length_c   1.000
_cell.angle_alpha   90.00
_cell.angle_beta   90.00
_cell.angle_gamma   90.00
#
_symmetry.space_group_name_H-M   'P 1'
#
loop_
_entity.id
_entity.type
_entity.pdbx_description
1 polymer ?
#
loop_
_entity_poly.entity_id
_entity_poly.type
_entity_poly.pdbx_seq_one_letter_code
_entity_poly.pdbx_strand_id
1 'polypeptide(L)'
;MKNLLLVIFIVFITSGCATQKTYIGSVTSCQNEPVLSAAVEAWKNQLIPFHLPVKLGETKTDQDGAFVLSTKKAASFFVYSGEKLNFSTHPKKSINKCTKSNT
;
A
#
# COMPACT_ATOMS: atom_id res chain seq x y z
N MET A 1 47.14 -11.05 -24.85
CA MET A 1 45.69 -10.73 -24.81
C MET A 1 45.15 -11.05 -23.42
N LYS A 2 45.53 -10.23 -22.45
CA LYS A 2 45.00 -10.17 -21.07
C LYS A 2 44.33 -8.80 -20.99
N ASN A 3 43.21 -8.67 -20.27
CA ASN A 3 42.45 -7.41 -20.05
C ASN A 3 41.14 -7.24 -20.85
N LEU A 4 40.45 -8.32 -21.22
CA LEU A 4 39.07 -8.23 -21.75
C LEU A 4 37.98 -8.81 -20.82
N LEU A 5 38.34 -9.17 -19.58
CA LEU A 5 37.40 -9.76 -18.61
C LEU A 5 36.91 -8.77 -17.55
N LEU A 6 37.48 -7.55 -17.48
CA LEU A 6 37.25 -6.63 -16.37
C LEU A 6 36.10 -5.63 -16.61
N VAL A 7 35.55 -5.56 -17.83
CA VAL A 7 34.56 -4.53 -18.20
C VAL A 7 33.11 -5.00 -17.99
N ILE A 8 32.85 -6.31 -17.94
CA ILE A 8 31.47 -6.84 -17.86
C ILE A 8 30.93 -6.81 -16.41
N PHE A 9 31.79 -6.73 -15.40
CA PHE A 9 31.36 -6.72 -13.99
C PHE A 9 30.78 -5.38 -13.49
N ILE A 10 30.83 -4.32 -14.29
CA ILE A 10 30.45 -2.96 -13.86
C ILE A 10 29.01 -2.57 -14.27
N VAL A 11 28.29 -3.41 -15.02
CA VAL A 11 26.95 -3.05 -15.54
C VAL A 11 25.78 -3.46 -14.61
N PHE A 12 26.02 -4.29 -13.60
CA PHE A 12 24.93 -4.80 -12.73
C PHE A 12 24.58 -3.91 -11.51
N ILE A 13 25.24 -2.76 -11.30
CA ILE A 13 25.09 -1.98 -10.06
C ILE A 13 24.14 -0.77 -10.21
N THR A 14 23.59 -0.48 -11.40
CA THR A 14 22.80 0.75 -11.61
C THR A 14 21.29 0.57 -11.75
N SER A 15 20.76 -0.65 -11.79
CA SER A 15 19.31 -0.86 -11.63
C SER A 15 18.98 -0.93 -10.13
N GLY A 16 18.98 0.23 -9.48
CA GLY A 16 18.38 0.39 -8.15
C GLY A 16 16.93 -0.12 -8.20
N CYS A 17 16.73 -1.38 -7.83
CA CYS A 17 15.44 -2.04 -7.90
C CYS A 17 14.55 -1.43 -6.83
N ALA A 18 13.81 -0.37 -7.17
CA ALA A 18 12.76 0.16 -6.33
C ALA A 18 11.70 -0.93 -6.17
N THR A 19 11.81 -1.72 -5.10
CA THR A 19 10.90 -2.85 -4.86
C THR A 19 9.49 -2.31 -4.68
N GLN A 20 8.68 -2.44 -5.73
CA GLN A 20 7.28 -2.06 -5.72
C GLN A 20 6.56 -2.83 -4.59
N LYS A 21 5.66 -2.14 -3.90
CA LYS A 21 4.83 -2.71 -2.84
C LYS A 21 3.41 -2.78 -3.34
N THR A 22 2.82 -3.97 -3.30
CA THR A 22 1.45 -4.21 -3.76
C THR A 22 0.58 -4.57 -2.57
N TYR A 23 -0.48 -3.80 -2.42
CA TYR A 23 -1.49 -3.97 -1.38
C TYR A 23 -2.78 -4.46 -2.04
N ILE A 24 -3.22 -5.64 -1.64
CA ILE A 24 -4.47 -6.25 -2.13
C ILE A 24 -5.38 -6.40 -0.93
N GLY A 25 -6.63 -6.00 -1.08
CA GLY A 25 -7.59 -6.03 0.00
C GLY A 25 -9.01 -5.74 -0.44
N SER A 26 -9.88 -5.53 0.53
CA SER A 26 -11.26 -5.08 0.33
C SER A 26 -11.69 -4.05 1.36
N VAL A 27 -12.68 -3.25 0.99
CA VAL A 27 -13.39 -2.36 1.90
C VAL A 27 -14.81 -2.88 2.06
N THR A 28 -15.21 -3.10 3.30
CA THR A 28 -16.56 -3.59 3.65
C THR A 28 -17.21 -2.73 4.72
N SER A 29 -18.54 -2.84 4.83
CA SER A 29 -19.31 -2.28 5.92
C SER A 29 -19.15 -3.08 7.22
N CYS A 30 -19.71 -2.58 8.30
CA CYS A 30 -19.80 -3.27 9.58
C CYS A 30 -20.61 -4.57 9.49
N GLN A 31 -21.53 -4.66 8.54
CA GLN A 31 -22.32 -5.85 8.22
C GLN A 31 -21.60 -6.79 7.23
N ASN A 32 -20.36 -6.45 6.84
CA ASN A 32 -19.54 -7.16 5.85
C ASN A 32 -20.05 -7.05 4.40
N GLU A 33 -20.89 -6.07 4.12
CA GLU A 33 -21.30 -5.75 2.74
C GLU A 33 -20.14 -5.07 2.00
N PRO A 34 -19.88 -5.38 0.71
CA PRO A 34 -18.84 -4.72 -0.06
C PRO A 34 -19.17 -3.23 -0.28
N VAL A 35 -18.17 -2.36 -0.16
CA VAL A 35 -18.33 -0.93 -0.44
C VAL A 35 -17.70 -0.63 -1.79
N LEU A 36 -18.53 -0.36 -2.80
CA LEU A 36 -18.11 0.00 -4.16
C LEU A 36 -17.52 1.43 -4.20
N SER A 37 -16.50 1.64 -5.05
CA SER A 37 -15.87 2.93 -5.32
C SER A 37 -15.31 3.64 -4.08
N ALA A 38 -15.06 2.89 -3.01
CA ALA A 38 -14.40 3.37 -1.81
C ALA A 38 -12.96 3.77 -2.15
N ALA A 39 -12.59 5.01 -1.85
CA ALA A 39 -11.23 5.48 -1.98
C ALA A 39 -10.34 4.80 -0.93
N VAL A 40 -9.18 4.32 -1.35
CA VAL A 40 -8.11 3.77 -0.49
C VAL A 40 -6.81 4.46 -0.86
N GLU A 41 -6.20 5.13 0.12
CA GLU A 41 -4.98 5.90 -0.05
C GLU A 41 -3.86 5.34 0.82
N ALA A 42 -2.68 5.19 0.23
CA ALA A 42 -1.47 4.79 0.94
C ALA A 42 -0.63 6.02 1.29
N TRP A 43 -0.21 6.15 2.53
CA TRP A 43 0.59 7.28 3.01
C TRP A 43 1.86 6.83 3.70
N LYS A 44 2.91 7.64 3.59
CA LYS A 44 4.20 7.41 4.27
C LYS A 44 4.53 8.57 5.19
N ASN A 45 4.86 8.24 6.43
CA ASN A 45 5.45 9.21 7.36
C ASN A 45 6.86 9.55 6.89
N GLN A 46 7.16 10.84 6.81
CA GLN A 46 8.53 11.31 6.63
C GLN A 46 9.18 11.47 8.01
N LEU A 47 10.49 11.22 8.11
CA LEU A 47 11.23 11.41 9.35
C LEU A 47 11.59 12.90 9.54
N ILE A 48 11.61 13.31 10.81
CA ILE A 48 12.00 14.56 11.50
C ILE A 48 12.78 15.61 10.64
N PRO A 49 12.53 16.94 10.79
CA PRO A 49 11.77 17.60 11.87
C PRO A 49 10.38 18.15 11.53
N PHE A 50 10.05 18.41 10.27
CA PHE A 50 8.78 19.06 9.90
C PHE A 50 8.26 18.54 8.55
N HIS A 51 8.13 17.23 8.42
CA HIS A 51 7.72 16.65 7.16
C HIS A 51 6.33 16.04 7.26
N LEU A 52 5.41 16.63 6.51
CA LEU A 52 4.03 16.14 6.38
C LEU A 52 4.04 14.72 5.78
N PRO A 53 3.10 13.85 6.16
CA PRO A 53 2.91 12.59 5.48
C PRO A 53 2.79 12.80 3.97
N VAL A 54 3.41 11.90 3.20
CA VAL A 54 3.37 11.96 1.73
C VAL A 54 2.46 10.85 1.23
N LYS A 55 1.51 11.22 0.36
CA LYS A 55 0.66 10.27 -0.36
C LYS A 55 1.51 9.47 -1.34
N LEU A 56 1.50 8.17 -1.21
CA LEU A 56 2.23 7.24 -2.07
C LEU A 56 1.42 6.79 -3.29
N GLY A 57 0.09 6.81 -3.16
CA GLY A 57 -0.84 6.40 -4.21
C GLY A 57 -2.26 6.30 -3.67
N GLU A 58 -3.20 6.16 -4.59
CA GLU A 58 -4.61 5.95 -4.31
C GLU A 58 -5.20 4.95 -5.29
N THR A 59 -6.29 4.31 -4.88
CA THR A 59 -7.12 3.47 -5.74
C THR A 59 -8.57 3.56 -5.26
N LYS A 60 -9.48 2.97 -6.03
CA LYS A 60 -10.87 2.77 -5.63
C LYS A 60 -11.21 1.30 -5.67
N THR A 61 -12.14 0.89 -4.81
CA THR A 61 -12.66 -0.47 -4.85
C THR A 61 -13.58 -0.71 -6.05
N ASP A 62 -13.59 -1.95 -6.52
CA ASP A 62 -14.50 -2.44 -7.54
C ASP A 62 -15.89 -2.79 -6.96
N GLN A 63 -16.73 -3.46 -7.76
CA GLN A 63 -18.10 -3.84 -7.40
C GLN A 63 -18.16 -4.83 -6.24
N ASP A 64 -17.10 -5.61 -6.02
CA ASP A 64 -16.99 -6.55 -4.92
C ASP A 64 -16.32 -5.92 -3.68
N GLY A 65 -16.09 -4.60 -3.72
CA GLY A 65 -15.38 -3.88 -2.68
C GLY A 65 -13.88 -4.21 -2.66
N ALA A 66 -13.33 -4.91 -3.65
CA ALA A 66 -11.94 -5.30 -3.71
C ALA A 66 -11.06 -4.21 -4.33
N PHE A 67 -9.78 -4.16 -3.98
CA PHE A 67 -8.83 -3.23 -4.58
C PHE A 67 -7.42 -3.83 -4.69
N VAL A 68 -6.66 -3.24 -5.63
CA VAL A 68 -5.22 -3.43 -5.76
C VAL A 68 -4.56 -2.05 -5.81
N LEU A 69 -3.56 -1.83 -4.96
CA LEU A 69 -2.78 -0.58 -4.91
C LEU A 69 -1.29 -0.88 -4.92
N SER A 70 -0.60 -0.41 -5.95
CA SER A 70 0.84 -0.58 -6.10
C SER A 70 1.58 0.74 -5.86
N THR A 71 2.54 0.75 -4.94
CA THR A 71 3.33 1.94 -4.57
C THR A 71 4.83 1.69 -4.71
N LYS A 72 5.61 2.75 -4.92
CA LYS A 72 7.09 2.66 -5.02
C LYS A 72 7.79 2.48 -3.66
N LYS A 73 7.09 2.76 -2.56
CA LYS A 73 7.60 2.69 -1.18
C LYS A 73 6.57 2.00 -0.28
N ALA A 74 7.00 1.43 0.84
CA ALA A 74 6.08 0.89 1.82
C ALA A 74 5.26 2.00 2.48
N ALA A 75 3.95 1.79 2.57
CA ALA A 75 3.04 2.67 3.30
C ALA A 75 3.23 2.54 4.81
N SER A 76 3.19 3.67 5.51
CA SER A 76 3.13 3.74 6.97
C SER A 76 1.70 3.52 7.46
N PHE A 77 0.72 4.16 6.82
CA PHE A 77 -0.70 4.05 7.15
C PHE A 77 -1.58 4.20 5.90
N PHE A 78 -2.88 3.97 6.07
CA PHE A 78 -3.87 4.08 5.00
C PHE A 78 -5.03 4.97 5.43
N VAL A 79 -5.55 5.74 4.49
CA VAL A 79 -6.80 6.50 4.63
C VAL A 79 -7.81 5.88 3.68
N TYR A 80 -9.03 5.66 4.12
CA TYR A 80 -10.05 5.02 3.30
C TYR A 80 -11.46 5.49 3.65
N SER A 81 -12.33 5.56 2.64
CA SER A 81 -13.78 5.75 2.81
C SER A 81 -14.44 4.39 3.04
N GLY A 82 -15.36 4.29 3.99
CA GLY A 82 -15.94 3.02 4.44
C GLY A 82 -15.52 2.66 5.87
N GLU A 83 -15.98 1.50 6.33
CA GLU A 83 -15.97 1.15 7.76
C GLU A 83 -14.84 0.16 8.10
N LYS A 84 -14.67 -0.90 7.30
CA LYS A 84 -13.61 -1.90 7.45
C LYS A 84 -12.69 -1.90 6.23
N LEU A 85 -11.39 -1.90 6.49
CA LEU A 85 -10.36 -2.13 5.49
C LEU A 85 -9.65 -3.44 5.82
N ASN A 86 -9.74 -4.42 4.93
CA ASN A 86 -9.14 -5.74 5.10
C ASN A 86 -8.04 -5.94 4.06
N PHE A 87 -6.82 -6.24 4.50
CA PHE A 87 -5.72 -6.58 3.59
C PHE A 87 -5.49 -8.09 3.53
N SER A 88 -5.42 -8.63 2.31
CA SER A 88 -5.05 -10.02 2.07
C SER A 88 -3.53 -10.22 2.10
N THR A 89 -2.76 -9.27 1.51
CA THR A 89 -1.29 -9.37 1.47
C THR A 89 -0.60 -8.92 2.75
N HIS A 90 -1.29 -8.12 3.58
CA HIS A 90 -0.76 -7.58 4.83
C HIS A 90 -1.80 -7.58 5.97
N PRO A 91 -2.27 -8.75 6.45
CA PRO A 91 -3.40 -8.85 7.38
C PRO A 91 -3.25 -8.03 8.67
N LYS A 92 -2.01 -7.83 9.15
CA LYS A 92 -1.71 -7.01 10.33
C LYS A 92 -2.00 -5.51 10.14
N LYS A 93 -2.25 -5.06 8.91
CA LYS A 93 -2.60 -3.66 8.57
C LYS A 93 -4.10 -3.44 8.38
N SER A 94 -4.94 -4.45 8.57
CA SER A 94 -6.39 -4.31 8.50
C SER A 94 -6.89 -3.40 9.62
N ILE A 95 -7.88 -2.54 9.32
CA ILE A 95 -8.42 -1.54 10.25
C ILE A 95 -9.94 -1.64 10.25
N ASN A 96 -10.54 -1.59 11.43
CA ASN A 96 -11.98 -1.64 11.61
C ASN A 96 -12.44 -0.40 12.39
N LYS A 97 -13.29 0.43 11.79
CA LYS A 97 -13.90 1.62 12.43
C LYS A 97 -15.25 1.33 13.09
N CYS A 98 -15.75 0.10 13.00
CA CYS A 98 -17.01 -0.27 13.62
C CYS A 98 -16.87 -0.13 15.13
N THR A 99 -17.72 0.70 15.72
CA THR A 99 -17.86 0.79 17.17
C THR A 99 -18.21 -0.60 17.68
N LYS A 100 -17.47 -1.08 18.69
CA LYS A 100 -18.00 -2.12 19.56
C LYS A 100 -19.18 -1.48 20.29
N SER A 101 -20.39 -1.69 19.81
CA SER A 101 -21.58 -1.47 20.62
C SER A 101 -21.55 -2.52 21.73
N ASN A 102 -20.86 -2.20 22.83
CA ASN A 102 -21.07 -2.90 24.09
C ASN A 102 -21.92 -1.97 24.96
N THR A 103 -23.20 -2.34 24.96
CA THR A 103 -24.22 -2.20 26.00
C THR A 103 -23.66 -2.30 27.41
#